data_AF-A0A6F9B2H9-F1
#
_entry.id   AF-A0A6F9B2H9-F1
#
_cell.length_a   1.000
_cell.length_b   1.000
_cell.length_c   1.000
_cell.angle_alpha   90.00
_cell.angle_beta   90.00
_cell.angle_gamma   90.00
#
_symmetry.space_group_name_H-M   'P 1'
#
loop_
_entity.id
_entity.type
_entity.pdbx_description
1 polymer ?
#
loop_
_entity_poly.entity_id
_entity_poly.type
_entity_poly.pdbx_seq_one_letter_code
_entity_poly.pdbx_strand_id
1 'polypeptide(L)'
;VPIILVIVSIGSCIACGRAEYRIGDECCPMCSPGNRVHEHCTEFTSTFCVSCIDSTFLDGPNGLMKCAPCSSCDSGLGLRVKQPCKPESDDFCGPLEGFFCLLSNKDGCRIAQKHSSCKPGQYIRHT
;
A
#
# COMPACT_ATOMS: atom_id res chain seq x y z
N VAL A 1 -2.22 52.84 -31.92
CA VAL A 1 -2.47 51.97 -30.74
C VAL A 1 -1.47 50.82 -30.82
N PRO A 2 -0.49 50.69 -29.91
CA PRO A 2 0.46 49.58 -29.97
C PRO A 2 -0.25 48.29 -29.54
N ILE A 3 -0.18 47.25 -30.36
CA ILE A 3 -0.69 45.92 -30.03
C ILE A 3 0.39 45.26 -29.16
N ILE A 4 0.20 45.27 -27.85
CA ILE A 4 1.06 44.56 -26.91
C ILE A 4 0.73 43.07 -27.00
N LEU A 5 1.63 42.30 -27.60
CA LEU A 5 1.52 40.84 -27.67
C LEU A 5 1.86 40.27 -26.29
N VAL A 6 0.83 39.96 -25.50
CA VAL A 6 1.00 39.26 -24.21
C VAL A 6 1.25 37.78 -24.50
N ILE A 7 2.51 37.37 -24.48
CA ILE A 7 2.91 35.96 -24.48
C ILE A 7 2.46 35.31 -23.17
N VAL A 8 1.27 34.71 -23.16
CA VAL A 8 0.87 33.86 -22.05
C VAL A 8 1.74 32.60 -22.13
N SER A 9 2.79 32.52 -21.30
CA SER A 9 3.53 31.28 -21.07
C SER A 9 2.54 30.27 -20.49
N ILE A 10 2.01 29.43 -21.37
CA ILE A 10 1.25 28.25 -21.00
C ILE A 10 2.27 27.34 -20.33
N GLY A 11 2.35 27.38 -18.99
CA GLY A 11 3.24 26.51 -18.23
C GLY A 11 2.97 25.08 -18.65
N SER A 12 3.93 24.46 -19.35
CA SER A 12 3.82 23.09 -19.80
C SER A 12 3.65 22.20 -18.57
N CYS A 13 2.46 21.66 -18.37
CA CYS A 13 2.24 20.66 -17.35
C CYS A 13 2.85 19.36 -17.88
N ILE A 14 4.06 19.04 -17.45
CA ILE A 14 4.67 17.75 -17.75
C ILE A 14 3.80 16.69 -17.07
N ALA A 15 3.03 15.96 -17.88
CA ALA A 15 2.29 14.79 -17.45
C ALA A 15 3.21 13.59 -17.61
N CYS A 16 3.62 12.99 -16.49
CA CYS A 16 4.42 11.77 -16.50
C CYS A 16 3.60 10.57 -17.00
N GLY A 17 4.29 9.58 -17.58
CA GLY A 17 3.69 8.34 -18.01
C GLY A 17 3.12 7.50 -16.85
N ARG A 18 2.39 6.43 -17.18
CA ARG A 18 1.72 5.57 -16.19
C ARG A 18 2.66 4.90 -15.19
N ALA A 19 3.94 4.73 -15.54
CA ALA A 19 4.95 4.07 -14.71
C ALA A 19 6.04 5.06 -14.25
N GLU A 20 5.72 6.35 -14.22
CA GLU A 20 6.66 7.42 -13.89
C GLU A 20 6.08 8.32 -12.80
N TYR A 21 6.94 8.82 -11.92
CA TYR A 21 6.62 9.82 -10.91
C TYR A 21 7.36 11.13 -11.21
N ARG A 22 6.78 12.25 -10.79
CA ARG A 22 7.36 13.57 -11.01
C ARG A 22 8.31 13.94 -9.87
N ILE A 23 9.50 14.42 -10.23
CA ILE A 23 10.42 15.10 -9.32
C ILE A 23 10.85 16.42 -9.96
N GLY A 24 10.49 17.56 -9.36
CA GLY A 24 10.69 18.86 -10.01
C GLY A 24 10.00 18.93 -11.37
N ASP A 25 10.76 19.13 -12.44
CA ASP A 25 10.29 19.15 -13.84
C ASP A 25 10.73 17.91 -14.64
N GLU A 26 11.15 16.84 -13.96
CA GLU A 26 11.53 15.56 -14.57
C GLU A 26 10.52 14.46 -14.25
N CYS A 27 10.37 13.51 -15.17
CA CYS A 27 9.62 12.28 -14.98
C CYS A 27 10.60 11.11 -14.80
N CYS A 28 10.52 10.47 -13.65
CA CYS A 28 11.39 9.36 -13.28
C CYS A 28 10.64 8.03 -13.30
N PRO A 29 11.27 6.94 -13.73
CA PRO A 29 10.66 5.61 -13.67
C PRO A 29 10.41 5.21 -12.20
N MET A 30 9.23 4.65 -11.92
CA MET A 30 8.85 4.17 -10.60
C MET A 30 9.63 2.92 -10.17
N CYS A 31 9.76 2.72 -8.87
CA CYS A 31 10.18 1.46 -8.28
C CYS A 31 9.04 0.43 -8.31
N SER A 32 9.39 -0.84 -8.51
CA SER A 32 8.46 -1.97 -8.40
C SER A 32 7.90 -2.11 -6.98
N PRO A 33 6.75 -2.81 -6.79
CA PRO A 33 6.27 -3.20 -5.47
C PRO A 33 7.37 -3.82 -4.59
N GLY A 34 7.31 -3.54 -3.30
CA GLY A 34 8.32 -3.92 -2.32
C GLY A 34 9.62 -3.15 -2.36
N ASN A 35 9.76 -2.15 -3.23
CA ASN A 35 10.93 -1.29 -3.30
C ASN A 35 10.56 0.18 -3.13
N ARG A 36 11.43 0.91 -2.43
CA ARG A 36 11.40 2.36 -2.28
C ARG A 36 12.53 3.00 -3.08
N VAL A 37 12.38 4.28 -3.37
CA VAL A 37 13.43 5.12 -3.93
C VAL A 37 14.53 5.31 -2.89
N HIS A 38 15.76 4.92 -3.23
CA HIS A 38 16.96 5.31 -2.50
C HIS A 38 17.52 6.62 -3.05
N GLU A 39 17.60 6.72 -4.39
CA GLU A 39 18.07 7.89 -5.11
C GLU A 39 17.14 8.19 -6.29
N HIS A 40 16.78 9.46 -6.47
CA HIS A 40 15.95 9.88 -7.59
C HIS A 40 16.72 9.75 -8.92
N CYS A 41 15.97 9.68 -10.01
CA CYS A 41 16.57 9.77 -11.34
C CYS A 41 17.18 11.17 -11.54
N THR A 42 18.08 11.27 -12.51
CA THR A 42 18.55 12.53 -13.07
C THR A 42 18.36 12.48 -14.58
N GLU A 43 18.68 13.56 -15.30
CA GLU A 43 18.75 13.55 -16.77
C GLU A 43 19.53 12.34 -17.34
N PHE A 44 20.55 11.85 -16.62
CA PHE A 44 21.46 10.79 -17.10
C PHE A 44 21.35 9.47 -16.36
N THR A 45 20.62 9.39 -15.25
CA THR A 45 20.53 8.19 -14.40
C THR A 45 19.08 7.82 -14.13
N SER A 46 18.80 6.52 -14.05
CA SER A 46 17.48 6.02 -13.65
C SER A 46 17.29 6.09 -12.13
N THR A 47 16.05 5.99 -11.66
CA THR A 47 15.73 5.85 -10.24
C THR A 47 16.44 4.63 -9.65
N PHE A 48 17.17 4.83 -8.56
CA PHE A 48 17.77 3.73 -7.82
C PHE A 48 16.83 3.26 -6.72
N CYS A 49 16.44 2.00 -6.80
CA CYS A 49 15.43 1.38 -5.93
C CYS A 49 16.07 0.37 -4.98
N VAL A 50 15.57 0.31 -3.75
CA VAL A 50 16.00 -0.66 -2.74
C VAL A 50 14.78 -1.28 -2.05
N SER A 51 14.94 -2.53 -1.61
CA SER A 51 13.86 -3.28 -0.94
C SER A 51 13.41 -2.61 0.36
N CYS A 52 12.13 -2.74 0.67
CA CYS A 52 11.61 -2.47 2.01
C CYS A 52 12.22 -3.45 3.02
N ILE A 53 12.54 -2.94 4.21
CA ILE A 53 13.11 -3.68 5.35
C ILE A 53 12.34 -3.32 6.62
N ASP A 54 12.59 -4.00 7.73
CA ASP A 54 12.09 -3.63 9.06
C ASP A 54 10.56 -3.53 9.18
N SER A 55 9.83 -4.59 8.82
CA SER A 55 8.35 -4.64 8.91
C SER A 55 7.68 -3.46 8.20
N THR A 56 8.10 -3.21 6.95
CA THR A 56 7.48 -2.23 6.06
C THR A 56 7.20 -2.83 4.68
N PHE A 57 6.24 -2.25 3.97
CA PHE A 57 5.81 -2.71 2.65
C PHE A 57 5.40 -1.56 1.72
N LEU A 58 5.35 -1.86 0.41
CA LEU A 58 4.72 -1.06 -0.64
C LEU A 58 4.09 -2.01 -1.65
N ASP A 59 2.78 -1.93 -1.83
CA ASP A 59 1.99 -2.89 -2.62
C ASP A 59 1.84 -2.51 -4.10
N GLY A 60 2.38 -1.36 -4.51
CA GLY A 60 2.27 -0.85 -5.87
C GLY A 60 3.54 -0.16 -6.40
N PRO A 61 3.63 0.03 -7.73
CA PRO A 61 4.65 0.87 -8.33
C PRO A 61 4.62 2.29 -7.74
N ASN A 62 5.78 2.83 -7.38
CA ASN A 62 5.82 4.07 -6.60
C ASN A 62 7.09 4.90 -6.84
N GLY A 63 7.04 6.17 -6.41
CA GLY A 63 8.18 7.09 -6.34
C GLY A 63 8.52 7.48 -4.89
N LEU A 64 8.19 6.64 -3.92
CA LEU A 64 8.29 6.97 -2.50
C LEU A 64 9.67 6.65 -1.96
N MET A 65 10.24 7.55 -1.16
CA MET A 65 11.51 7.30 -0.47
C MET A 65 11.35 6.50 0.84
N LYS A 66 10.12 6.18 1.26
CA LYS A 66 9.85 5.44 2.49
C LYS A 66 8.76 4.40 2.25
N CYS A 67 8.94 3.23 2.83
CA CYS A 67 7.93 2.18 2.83
C CYS A 67 6.88 2.45 3.93
N ALA A 68 5.67 1.93 3.76
CA ALA A 68 4.63 2.01 4.76
C ALA A 68 4.88 0.96 5.86
N PRO A 69 4.63 1.27 7.14
CA PRO A 69 4.70 0.26 8.20
C PRO A 69 3.64 -0.83 7.97
N CYS A 70 3.99 -2.08 8.24
CA CYS A 70 3.00 -3.14 8.25
C CYS A 70 1.98 -2.91 9.37
N SER A 71 0.73 -3.23 9.09
CA SER A 71 -0.32 -3.38 10.09
C SER A 71 0.02 -4.54 11.03
N SER A 72 -0.60 -4.58 12.21
CA SER A 72 -0.50 -5.70 13.14
C SER A 72 -1.87 -6.30 13.40
N CYS A 73 -1.98 -7.63 13.39
CA CYS A 73 -3.22 -8.31 13.73
C CYS A 73 -3.42 -8.38 15.25
N ASP A 74 -4.24 -7.48 15.79
CA ASP A 74 -4.52 -7.41 17.23
C ASP A 74 -5.42 -8.57 17.71
N SER A 75 -4.86 -9.43 18.54
CA SER A 75 -5.60 -10.52 19.21
C SER A 75 -6.76 -10.02 20.09
N GLY A 76 -6.68 -8.79 20.63
CA GLY A 76 -7.75 -8.13 21.37
C GLY A 76 -8.98 -7.81 20.51
N LEU A 77 -8.79 -7.71 19.19
CA LEU A 77 -9.87 -7.57 18.20
C LEU A 77 -10.31 -8.93 17.62
N GLY A 78 -9.86 -10.04 18.22
CA GLY A 78 -10.20 -11.38 17.77
C GLY A 78 -9.42 -11.84 16.54
N LEU A 79 -8.28 -11.21 16.22
CA LEU A 79 -7.55 -11.45 14.97
C LEU A 79 -6.26 -12.27 15.16
N ARG A 80 -5.82 -12.91 14.07
CA ARG A 80 -4.51 -13.54 13.91
C ARG A 80 -3.92 -13.25 12.54
N VAL A 81 -2.60 -13.29 12.47
CA VAL A 81 -1.88 -13.25 11.19
C VAL A 81 -2.19 -14.53 10.41
N LYS A 82 -2.75 -14.39 9.22
CA LYS A 82 -2.95 -15.48 8.26
C LYS A 82 -1.81 -15.54 7.25
N GLN A 83 -1.33 -14.38 6.82
CA GLN A 83 -0.11 -14.24 6.02
C GLN A 83 0.72 -13.10 6.60
N PRO A 84 2.02 -13.32 6.84
CA PRO A 84 2.89 -12.30 7.37
C PRO A 84 3.19 -11.24 6.31
N CYS A 85 3.49 -10.04 6.78
CA CYS A 85 3.93 -8.93 5.96
C CYS A 85 5.18 -9.29 5.16
N LYS A 86 5.20 -8.83 3.91
CA LYS A 86 6.30 -8.94 2.97
C LYS A 86 6.62 -7.56 2.43
N PRO A 87 7.80 -7.34 1.82
CA PRO A 87 8.08 -6.06 1.18
C PRO A 87 6.96 -5.60 0.23
N GLU A 88 6.37 -6.51 -0.53
CA GLU A 88 5.33 -6.24 -1.51
C GLU A 88 3.89 -6.27 -0.98
N SER A 89 3.64 -6.58 0.30
CA SER A 89 2.27 -6.73 0.83
C SER A 89 2.19 -6.61 2.34
N ASP A 90 1.13 -5.96 2.84
CA ASP A 90 0.84 -5.86 4.27
C ASP A 90 0.54 -7.22 4.94
N ASP A 91 0.49 -7.23 6.28
CA ASP A 91 -0.08 -8.31 7.07
C ASP A 91 -1.53 -8.61 6.65
N PHE A 92 -1.83 -9.88 6.39
CA PHE A 92 -3.19 -10.32 6.17
C PHE A 92 -3.78 -10.89 7.47
N CYS A 93 -4.75 -10.18 8.04
CA CYS A 93 -5.43 -10.61 9.26
C CYS A 93 -6.65 -11.49 8.97
N GLY A 94 -6.83 -12.55 9.76
CA GLY A 94 -8.03 -13.37 9.79
C GLY A 94 -8.56 -13.54 11.22
N PRO A 95 -9.77 -14.09 11.40
CA PRO A 95 -10.30 -14.38 12.73
C PRO A 95 -9.46 -15.42 13.46
N LEU A 96 -9.35 -15.28 14.78
CA LEU A 96 -8.89 -16.30 15.71
C LEU A 96 -9.79 -17.54 15.62
N GLU A 97 -9.25 -18.67 16.07
CA GLU A 97 -10.03 -19.90 16.16
C GLU A 97 -11.23 -19.70 17.10
N GLY A 98 -12.42 -20.10 16.63
CA GLY A 98 -13.67 -19.86 17.34
C GLY A 98 -14.23 -18.44 17.21
N PHE A 99 -13.67 -17.60 16.33
CA PHE A 99 -14.20 -16.28 15.99
C PHE A 99 -14.67 -16.23 14.53
N PHE A 100 -15.64 -15.36 14.24
CA PHE A 100 -16.03 -15.00 12.88
C PHE A 100 -15.72 -13.54 12.60
N CYS A 101 -15.50 -13.20 11.33
CA CYS A 101 -15.23 -11.82 10.97
C CYS A 101 -16.50 -10.98 11.05
N LEU A 102 -16.46 -9.91 11.84
CA LEU A 102 -17.56 -8.95 11.96
C LEU A 102 -17.41 -7.81 10.94
N LEU A 103 -16.17 -7.34 10.74
CA LEU A 103 -15.84 -6.27 9.79
C LEU A 103 -14.63 -6.66 8.96
N SER A 104 -14.79 -6.70 7.64
CA SER A 104 -13.72 -6.96 6.69
C SER A 104 -13.13 -5.66 6.13
N ASN A 105 -11.87 -5.72 5.67
CA ASN A 105 -11.31 -4.75 4.73
C ASN A 105 -11.20 -5.41 3.33
N LYS A 106 -10.50 -4.79 2.37
CA LYS A 106 -10.44 -5.28 0.98
C LYS A 106 -10.06 -6.76 0.87
N ASP A 107 -9.22 -7.25 1.76
CA ASP A 107 -8.70 -8.61 1.66
C ASP A 107 -8.74 -9.39 2.99
N GLY A 108 -8.71 -8.75 4.16
CA GLY A 108 -8.66 -9.39 5.48
C GLY A 108 -9.80 -9.00 6.46
N CYS A 109 -9.65 -9.43 7.70
CA CYS A 109 -10.57 -9.13 8.80
C CYS A 109 -10.03 -8.03 9.71
N ARG A 110 -10.84 -7.00 9.95
CA ARG A 110 -10.51 -5.85 10.80
C ARG A 110 -11.00 -6.00 12.24
N ILE A 111 -12.14 -6.66 12.45
CA ILE A 111 -12.68 -6.99 13.78
C ILE A 111 -13.35 -8.34 13.68
N ALA A 112 -13.05 -9.23 14.62
CA ALA A 112 -13.66 -10.55 14.74
C ALA A 112 -14.38 -10.72 16.08
N GLN A 113 -15.46 -11.48 16.07
CA GLN A 113 -16.28 -11.75 17.24
C GLN A 113 -16.30 -13.24 17.54
N LYS A 114 -16.22 -13.59 18.83
CA LYS A 114 -16.27 -14.99 19.26
C LYS A 114 -17.64 -15.60 18.95
N HIS A 115 -17.64 -16.82 18.44
CA HIS A 115 -18.86 -17.60 18.32
C HIS A 115 -19.49 -17.85 19.69
N SER A 116 -20.82 -17.87 19.73
CA SER A 116 -21.56 -18.32 20.91
C SER A 116 -21.29 -19.79 21.19
N SER A 117 -21.26 -20.18 22.47
CA SER A 117 -21.20 -21.58 22.85
C SER A 117 -22.43 -22.34 22.33
N CYS A 118 -22.18 -23.41 21.60
CA CYS A 118 -23.22 -24.31 21.11
C CYS A 118 -23.84 -25.12 22.25
N LYS A 119 -25.16 -25.32 22.22
CA LYS A 119 -25.83 -26.33 23.05
C LYS A 119 -25.58 -27.74 22.49
N PRO A 120 -25.83 -28.81 23.28
CA PRO A 120 -25.76 -30.17 22.76
C PRO A 120 -26.60 -30.34 21.48
N GLY A 121 -25.98 -30.88 20.43
CA GLY A 121 -26.60 -31.06 19.11
C GLY A 121 -26.48 -29.86 18.16
N GLN A 122 -25.95 -28.72 18.60
CA GLN A 122 -25.67 -27.57 17.73
C GLN A 122 -24.23 -27.57 17.24
N TYR A 123 -24.00 -26.95 16.08
CA TYR A 123 -22.69 -26.79 15.46
C TYR A 123 -22.49 -25.36 14.95
N ILE A 124 -21.23 -24.96 14.82
CA ILE A 124 -20.85 -23.69 14.20
C ILE A 124 -20.88 -23.88 12.69
N ARG A 125 -21.62 -23.02 11.97
CA ARG A 125 -21.64 -23.02 10.50
C ARG A 125 -20.50 -22.15 9.98
N HIS A 126 -19.55 -22.76 9.29
CA HIS A 126 -18.53 -22.04 8.51
C HIS A 126 -19.15 -21.67 7.16
N THR A 127 -19.13 -20.37 6.81
CA THR A 127 -19.63 -19.85 5.52
C THR A 127 -18.46 -19.23 4.77
#